data_AF-A0A4U8U955-F1
#
_entry.id   AF-A0A4U8U955-F1
#
_cell.length_a   1.000
_cell.length_b   1.000
_cell.length_c   1.000
_cell.angle_alpha   90.00
_cell.angle_beta   90.00
_cell.angle_gamma   90.00
#
_symmetry.space_group_name_H-M   'P 1'
#
loop_
_entity.id
_entity.type
_entity.pdbx_description
1 polymer ?
#
loop_
_entity_poly.entity_id
_entity_poly.type
_entity_poly.pdbx_seq_one_letter_code
_entity_poly.pdbx_strand_id
1 'polypeptide(L)' 'MDKSVANGFTIDEHYRVGQDLKNLYENATKRESHNDYKNRDNIIQVHRFTKDINVNGKEAIAKITLFEKRKAIIKFIL' A
#
# COMPACT_ATOMS: atom_id res chain seq x y z
N MET A 1 -5.20 11.67 -14.13
CA MET A 1 -6.29 10.67 -14.28
C MET A 1 -6.05 9.57 -13.26
N ASP A 2 -6.94 9.44 -12.28
CA ASP A 2 -6.84 8.45 -11.22
C ASP A 2 -6.92 7.03 -11.79
N LYS A 3 -5.90 6.22 -11.48
CA LYS A 3 -5.85 4.81 -11.92
C LYS A 3 -7.08 4.00 -11.47
N SER A 4 -7.72 4.41 -10.37
CA SER A 4 -8.98 3.82 -9.89
C SER A 4 -10.13 4.03 -10.87
N VAL A 5 -10.25 5.23 -11.44
CA VAL A 5 -11.27 5.56 -12.46
C VAL A 5 -11.01 4.80 -13.75
N ALA A 6 -9.75 4.69 -14.17
CA ALA A 6 -9.37 3.88 -15.32
C ALA A 6 -9.68 2.37 -15.12
N ASN A 7 -9.73 1.90 -13.87
CA ASN A 7 -10.09 0.53 -13.53
C ASN A 7 -11.60 0.34 -13.27
N GLY A 8 -12.44 1.33 -13.59
CA GLY A 8 -13.90 1.22 -13.46
C GLY A 8 -14.45 1.39 -12.05
N PHE A 9 -13.67 2.00 -11.15
CA PHE A 9 -14.09 2.38 -9.79
C PHE A 9 -14.28 3.89 -9.67
N THR A 10 -15.25 4.30 -8.87
CA THR A 10 -15.43 5.72 -8.53
C THR A 10 -14.38 6.18 -7.52
N ILE A 11 -14.22 7.49 -7.38
CA ILE A 11 -13.34 8.08 -6.38
C ILE A 11 -13.85 7.75 -4.96
N ASP A 12 -15.17 7.79 -4.74
CA ASP A 12 -15.78 7.44 -3.45
C ASP A 12 -15.56 5.97 -3.08
N GLU A 13 -15.68 5.06 -4.06
CA GLU A 13 -15.36 3.64 -3.87
C GLU A 13 -13.91 3.45 -3.45
N HIS A 14 -12.99 4.19 -4.07
CA HIS A 14 -11.58 4.17 -3.69
C HIS A 14 -11.36 4.65 -2.25
N TYR A 15 -11.98 5.78 -1.87
CA TYR A 15 -11.87 6.30 -0.50
C TYR A 15 -12.46 5.36 0.54
N ARG A 16 -13.61 4.74 0.26
CA ARG A 16 -14.23 3.79 1.18
C ARG A 16 -13.32 2.59 1.46
N VAL A 17 -12.67 2.05 0.43
CA VAL A 17 -11.66 0.99 0.61
C VAL A 17 -10.49 1.51 1.46
N GLY A 18 -10.05 2.75 1.25
CA GLY A 18 -8.99 3.37 2.05
C GLY A 18 -9.33 3.59 3.53
N GLN A 19 -10.60 3.76 3.89
CA GLN A 19 -11.03 3.95 5.29
C GLN A 19 -10.78 2.72 6.16
N ASP A 20 -10.80 1.52 5.57
CA ASP A 20 -10.57 0.24 6.28
C ASP A 20 -9.14 -0.31 6.08
N LEU A 21 -8.16 0.59 5.88
CA LEU A 21 -6.79 0.23 5.54
C LEU A 21 -6.15 -0.74 6.55
N LYS A 22 -6.43 -0.59 7.84
CA LYS A 22 -5.87 -1.46 8.90
C LYS A 22 -6.32 -2.92 8.70
N ASN A 23 -7.63 -3.14 8.60
CA ASN A 23 -8.20 -4.47 8.40
C ASN A 23 -7.74 -5.08 7.06
N LEU A 24 -7.69 -4.26 6.01
CA LEU A 24 -7.17 -4.68 4.70
C LEU A 24 -5.73 -5.18 4.81
N TYR A 25 -4.86 -4.43 5.50
CA TYR A 25 -3.46 -4.80 5.67
C TYR A 25 -3.29 -6.06 6.55
N GLU A 26 -3.96 -6.12 7.70
CA GLU A 26 -3.87 -7.24 8.65
C GLU A 26 -4.31 -8.57 8.03
N ASN A 27 -5.24 -8.52 7.08
CA ASN A 27 -5.77 -9.71 6.40
C ASN A 27 -5.22 -9.93 4.99
N ALA A 28 -4.22 -9.14 4.55
CA ALA A 28 -3.65 -9.24 3.22
C ALA A 28 -2.56 -10.32 3.13
N THR A 29 -2.43 -10.89 1.94
CA THR A 29 -1.36 -11.84 1.62
C THR A 29 -0.13 -11.08 1.14
N LYS A 30 1.01 -11.28 1.80
CA LYS A 30 2.31 -10.79 1.33
C LYS A 30 2.69 -11.51 0.03
N ARG A 31 2.95 -10.75 -1.03
CA ARG A 31 3.29 -11.29 -2.37
C ARG A 31 4.77 -11.19 -2.67
N GLU A 32 5.39 -10.06 -2.33
CA GLU A 32 6.75 -9.76 -2.74
C GLU A 32 7.45 -8.86 -1.72
N SER A 33 8.77 -8.96 -1.66
CA SER A 33 9.63 -7.97 -1.04
C SER A 33 10.88 -7.80 -1.88
N HIS A 34 11.26 -6.56 -2.14
CA HIS A 34 12.44 -6.24 -2.94
C HIS A 34 13.08 -4.94 -2.45
N ASN A 35 14.37 -4.75 -2.72
CA ASN A 35 15.06 -3.48 -2.48
C ASN A 35 14.45 -2.39 -3.35
N ASP A 36 14.46 -1.14 -2.88
CA ASP A 36 13.99 -0.03 -3.71
C ASP A 36 14.87 0.14 -4.96
N TYR A 37 14.28 -0.04 -6.14
CA TYR A 37 14.95 0.16 -7.43
C TYR A 37 14.79 1.59 -7.96
N LYS A 38 14.11 2.46 -7.21
CA LYS A 38 13.89 3.87 -7.56
C LYS A 38 14.89 4.81 -6.90
N ASN A 39 15.94 4.25 -6.28
CA ASN A 39 17.03 4.97 -5.62
C ASN A 39 16.55 6.03 -4.64
N ARG A 40 15.52 5.72 -3.85
CA ARG A 40 15.08 6.59 -2.76
C ARG A 40 15.92 6.31 -1.53
N ASP A 41 16.75 7.26 -1.14
CA ASP A 41 17.75 7.10 -0.06
C ASP A 41 17.17 6.64 1.28
N ASN A 42 15.90 6.94 1.52
CA ASN A 42 15.21 6.65 2.76
C ASN A 42 14.42 5.33 2.75
N ILE A 43 14.38 4.56 1.65
CA ILE A 43 13.66 3.29 1.55
C ILE A 43 14.67 2.15 1.45
N ILE A 44 14.55 1.19 2.37
CA ILE A 44 15.40 -0.01 2.39
C ILE A 44 14.73 -1.11 1.57
N GLN A 45 13.47 -1.39 1.87
CA GLN A 45 12.66 -2.40 1.18
C GLN A 45 11.27 -1.88 0.83
N VAL A 46 10.73 -2.46 -0.24
CA VAL A 46 9.35 -2.32 -0.65
C VAL A 46 8.68 -3.68 -0.49
N HIS A 47 7.58 -3.72 0.25
CA HIS A 47 6.76 -4.91 0.43
C HIS A 47 5.42 -4.73 -0.28
N ARG A 48 5.00 -5.76 -1.02
CA ARG A 48 3.72 -5.78 -1.74
C ARG A 48 2.78 -6.77 -1.09
N PHE A 49 1.56 -6.32 -0.82
CA PHE A 49 0.49 -7.13 -0.28
C PHE A 49 -0.74 -7.02 -1.17
N THR A 50 -1.53 -8.09 -1.18
CA THR A 50 -2.80 -8.14 -1.91
C THR A 50 -3.91 -8.69 -1.04
N LYS A 51 -5.11 -8.15 -1.18
CA LYS A 51 -6.32 -8.69 -0.59
C LYS A 51 -7.44 -8.70 -1.62
N ASP A 52 -8.11 -9.84 -1.77
CA ASP A 52 -9.32 -9.91 -2.56
C ASP A 52 -10.45 -9.22 -1.79
N ILE A 53 -11.14 -8.31 -2.45
CA ILE A 53 -12.21 -7.48 -1.89
C ILE A 53 -13.41 -7.46 -2.83
N ASN A 54 -14.58 -7.18 -2.27
CA ASN A 54 -15.77 -6.88 -3.04
C ASN A 54 -16.13 -5.40 -2.83
N VAL A 55 -16.22 -4.65 -3.93
CA VAL A 55 -16.62 -3.23 -3.90
C VAL A 55 -17.90 -3.11 -4.71
N ASN A 56 -19.03 -2.95 -4.01
CA ASN A 56 -20.35 -2.77 -4.63
C ASN A 56 -20.71 -3.87 -5.66
N GLY A 57 -20.44 -5.13 -5.31
CA GLY A 57 -20.72 -6.28 -6.16
C GLY A 57 -19.62 -6.61 -7.17
N LYS A 58 -18.58 -5.77 -7.29
CA LYS A 58 -17.42 -6.02 -8.16
C LYS A 58 -16.29 -6.66 -7.37
N GLU A 59 -15.83 -7.82 -7.81
CA GLU A 59 -14.61 -8.43 -7.30
C GLU A 59 -13.39 -7.61 -7.73
N ALA A 60 -12.50 -7.34 -6.78
CA ALA A 60 -11.29 -6.56 -7.00
C ALA A 60 -10.15 -7.05 -6.13
N ILE A 61 -8.92 -6.69 -6.49
CA ILE A 61 -7.74 -6.96 -5.69
C ILE A 61 -7.19 -5.64 -5.17
N ALA A 62 -7.29 -5.42 -3.86
CA ALA A 62 -6.63 -4.32 -3.17
C ALA A 62 -5.12 -4.56 -3.20
N LYS A 63 -4.35 -3.62 -3.76
CA LYS A 63 -2.88 -3.66 -3.77
C LYS A 63 -2.35 -2.69 -2.74
N ILE A 64 -1.66 -3.21 -1.72
CA ILE A 64 -1.08 -2.41 -0.64
C ILE A 64 0.43 -2.44 -0.79
N THR A 65 1.06 -1.28 -0.67
CA THR A 65 2.53 -1.14 -0.74
C THR A 65 3.03 -0.54 0.56
N LEU A 66 3.89 -1.28 1.25
CA LEU A 66 4.56 -0.83 2.46
C LEU A 66 6.01 -0.52 2.15
N PHE A 67 6.48 0.64 2.61
CA PHE A 67 7.87 1.07 2.48
C PHE A 67 8.56 0.93 3.82
N GLU A 68 9.53 0.03 3.91
CA GLU A 68 10.43 -0.03 5.05
C GLU A 68 11.45 1.10 4.92
N LYS A 69 11.43 2.04 5.87
CA LYS A 69 12.29 3.22 5.83
C LYS A 69 13.52 3.05 6.71
N ARG A 70 14.62 3.64 6.26
CA ARG A 70 15.83 3.78 7.07
C ARG A 70 15.54 4.70 8.25
N LYS A 71 15.51 4.16 9.47
CA LYS A 71 15.36 4.96 10.69
C LYS A 71 16.68 5.70 10.94
N ALA A 72 16.71 7.02 10.72
CA ALA A 72 17.82 7.84 11.19
C ALA A 72 17.71 7.98 12.71
N ILE A 73 18.70 7.50 13.46
CA ILE A 73 18.83 7.77 14.89
C ILE A 73 19.65 9.05 15.01
N ILE A 74 19.00 10.19 15.23
CA ILE A 74 19.70 11.41 15.63
C ILE A 74 19.93 11.30 17.13
N LYS A 75 21.16 10.98 17.54
CA LYS A 75 21.60 11.12 18.92
C LYS A 75 22.10 12.55 19.12
N PHE A 76 21.40 13.32 19.93
CA PHE A 76 21.91 14.56 20.49
C PHE A 76 22.73 14.18 21.73
N ILE A 77 24.03 14.45 21.73
CA ILE A 77 24.91 14.31 22.90
C ILE A 77 25.26 15.75 23.29
N LEU A 78 24.98 16.12 24.53
CA LEU A 78 25.39 17.40 25.12
C LEU A 78 26.90 17.41 25.40
#